data_AF-A0A1W0B8A8-F1
#
_entry.id   AF-A0A1W0B8A8-F1
#
_cell.length_a   1.000
_cell.length_b   1.000
_cell.length_c   1.000
_cell.angle_alpha   90.00
_cell.angle_beta   90.00
_cell.angle_gamma   90.00
#
_symmetry.space_group_name_H-M   'P 1'
#
loop_
_entity.id
_entity.type
_entity.pdbx_description
1 polymer ?
#
loop_
_entity_poly.entity_id
_entity_poly.type
_entity_poly.pdbx_seq_one_letter_code
_entity_poly.pdbx_strand_id
1 'polypeptide(L)'
;MTAVQTPPSSTVGQASAEVPRARIAVMVASYQVDVVVPTKFTIETFIDDLLSVLAAAINDDNVDFTPPNGQWSLARPGEPPIPRWRSLDDHDIVDGTVLMLSAVESAEVFTPVVEDVTDALALINEREFAEFDPDTAAVVGLSVLGIGSLGIATMLSLVWTETGSVLWCGLPALLLGMICWGAAVAVRRTGGTRLTLGLTLSALPLLFAGSAMLVPPAYSEPGPFAPANLAAGAVVAAVAAVTMIRVARFGIATLMAVTVLGITATCALLPLTYLDLAVRQVAGGAVFVALVLLTLAPRLAVVIARIRPPDLPDPGTEVAPATLTDIFDAEAARDVDQDAEQSADAERRRRQHEIGIESQARLAVTSLRGLIVAISSLLAVATVICAAVSPGGIREIVMGTAVAGILSMRSRWYPDRVQAIALIAGAVITVLGIAGVLVGAYGTPFARLSVVLIVALIACAGCVAALRLPPKRLTPVTRRVIDLVEYALILVVPVIAFWIMGIYTAMRGL
;
A
#
# COMPACT_ATOMS: atom_id res chain seq x y z
N MET A 1 40.79 -78.33 -69.05
CA MET A 1 40.47 -76.89 -69.09
C MET A 1 39.05 -76.72 -68.60
N THR A 2 38.87 -76.29 -67.35
CA THR A 2 37.58 -75.89 -66.78
C THR A 2 37.88 -74.74 -65.82
N ALA A 3 37.52 -73.53 -66.26
CA ALA A 3 37.75 -72.29 -65.52
C ALA A 3 36.65 -72.12 -64.46
N VAL A 4 37.07 -71.80 -63.24
CA VAL A 4 36.21 -71.43 -62.11
C VAL A 4 35.97 -69.92 -62.18
N GLN A 5 34.70 -69.50 -62.24
CA GLN A 5 34.29 -68.10 -62.14
C GLN A 5 34.14 -67.69 -60.67
N THR A 6 34.76 -66.58 -60.29
CA THR A 6 34.56 -65.83 -59.04
C THR A 6 33.31 -64.93 -59.14
N PRO A 7 32.52 -64.76 -58.07
CA PRO A 7 31.41 -63.81 -58.05
C PRO A 7 31.89 -62.37 -57.79
N PRO A 8 31.13 -61.34 -58.22
CA PRO A 8 31.50 -59.94 -58.04
C PRO A 8 31.30 -59.47 -56.59
N SER A 9 32.26 -58.71 -56.09
CA SER A 9 32.19 -57.97 -54.84
C SER A 9 31.29 -56.73 -54.98
N SER A 10 30.17 -56.70 -54.26
CA SER A 10 29.36 -55.48 -54.08
C SER A 10 29.83 -54.73 -52.82
N THR A 11 30.48 -53.58 -53.00
CA THR A 11 30.76 -52.61 -51.95
C THR A 11 29.47 -51.87 -51.57
N VAL A 12 28.87 -52.23 -50.44
CA VAL A 12 27.79 -51.44 -49.82
C VAL A 12 28.44 -50.24 -49.15
N GLY A 13 28.21 -49.03 -49.69
CA GLY A 13 28.55 -47.80 -49.00
C GLY A 13 27.71 -47.68 -47.72
N GLN A 14 28.38 -47.58 -46.57
CA GLN A 14 27.73 -47.21 -45.31
C GLN A 14 27.20 -45.78 -45.45
N ALA A 15 25.89 -45.60 -45.44
CA ALA A 15 25.28 -44.28 -45.26
C ALA A 15 25.65 -43.75 -43.88
N SER A 16 26.25 -42.56 -43.83
CA SER A 16 26.54 -41.87 -42.58
C SER A 16 25.24 -41.60 -41.85
N ALA A 17 25.14 -42.04 -40.58
CA ALA A 17 23.97 -41.78 -39.75
C ALA A 17 23.95 -40.29 -39.38
N GLU A 18 23.19 -39.49 -40.14
CA GLU A 18 23.02 -38.08 -39.86
C GLU A 18 22.18 -37.91 -38.58
N VAL A 19 22.82 -37.39 -37.52
CA VAL A 19 22.15 -37.14 -36.24
C VAL A 19 21.21 -35.95 -36.42
N PRO A 20 19.91 -36.09 -36.13
CA PRO A 20 18.98 -34.96 -36.21
C PRO A 20 19.38 -33.89 -35.19
N ARG A 21 19.45 -32.66 -35.67
CA ARG A 21 19.85 -31.47 -34.90
C ARG A 21 18.72 -30.45 -34.96
N ALA A 22 18.58 -29.68 -33.89
CA ALA A 22 17.73 -28.51 -33.88
C ALA A 22 18.51 -27.26 -33.48
N ARG A 23 18.21 -26.14 -34.13
CA ARG A 23 18.65 -24.80 -33.74
C ARG A 23 17.69 -24.27 -32.68
N ILE A 24 18.17 -24.13 -31.45
CA ILE A 24 17.42 -23.58 -30.33
C ILE A 24 17.99 -22.22 -29.93
N ALA A 25 17.15 -21.35 -29.42
CA ALA A 25 17.56 -20.08 -28.83
C ALA A 25 17.61 -20.27 -27.31
N VAL A 26 18.80 -20.23 -26.70
CA VAL A 26 18.95 -20.35 -25.25
C VAL A 26 19.03 -18.97 -24.63
N MET A 27 18.06 -18.66 -23.75
CA MET A 27 18.03 -17.45 -22.95
C MET A 27 18.80 -17.66 -21.64
N VAL A 28 19.78 -16.80 -21.38
CA VAL A 28 20.55 -16.74 -20.14
C VAL A 28 20.61 -15.28 -19.68
N ALA A 29 20.05 -14.98 -18.52
CA ALA A 29 19.91 -13.62 -18.01
C ALA A 29 19.22 -12.66 -19.02
N SER A 30 19.97 -11.75 -19.64
CA SER A 30 19.49 -10.82 -20.68
C SER A 30 19.96 -11.18 -22.09
N TYR A 31 20.71 -12.27 -22.25
CA TYR A 31 21.28 -12.71 -23.51
C TYR A 31 20.46 -13.84 -24.13
N GLN A 32 20.36 -13.82 -25.46
CA GLN A 32 19.81 -14.93 -26.25
C GLN A 32 20.91 -15.43 -27.19
N VAL A 33 21.27 -16.71 -27.06
CA VAL A 33 22.31 -17.35 -27.87
C VAL A 33 21.68 -18.50 -28.64
N ASP A 34 21.78 -18.43 -29.97
CA ASP A 34 21.32 -19.50 -30.84
C ASP A 34 22.38 -20.60 -30.93
N VAL A 35 22.01 -21.83 -30.53
CA VAL A 35 22.90 -22.99 -30.55
C VAL A 35 22.23 -24.15 -31.28
N VAL A 36 23.02 -24.91 -32.02
CA VAL A 36 22.57 -26.13 -32.69
C VAL A 36 22.90 -27.32 -31.79
N VAL A 37 21.88 -28.01 -31.31
CA VAL A 37 22.00 -29.15 -30.38
C VAL A 37 21.39 -30.42 -30.99
N PRO A 38 21.85 -31.62 -30.62
CA PRO A 38 21.22 -32.85 -31.06
C PRO A 38 19.87 -33.06 -30.35
N THR A 39 18.84 -33.46 -31.09
CA THR A 39 17.48 -33.60 -30.51
C THR A 39 17.23 -34.96 -29.86
N LYS A 40 17.89 -36.01 -30.35
CA LYS A 40 17.68 -37.40 -29.90
C LYS A 40 18.54 -37.85 -28.71
N PHE A 41 19.56 -37.08 -28.35
CA PHE A 41 20.35 -37.38 -27.15
C PHE A 41 19.69 -36.79 -25.91
N THR A 42 19.90 -37.42 -24.76
CA THR A 42 19.43 -36.91 -23.47
C THR A 42 20.16 -35.62 -23.14
N ILE A 43 19.47 -34.70 -22.47
CA ILE A 43 20.02 -33.38 -22.10
C ILE A 43 21.31 -33.52 -21.27
N GLU A 44 21.40 -34.53 -20.39
CA GLU A 44 22.59 -34.80 -19.59
C GLU A 44 23.88 -34.98 -20.42
N THR A 45 23.77 -35.45 -21.66
CA THR A 45 24.91 -35.79 -22.50
C THR A 45 25.60 -34.55 -23.06
N PHE A 46 24.87 -33.45 -23.26
CA PHE A 46 25.39 -32.27 -23.94
C PHE A 46 25.25 -30.97 -23.14
N ILE A 47 24.52 -30.95 -22.03
CA ILE A 47 24.27 -29.72 -21.27
C ILE A 47 25.55 -29.08 -20.71
N ASP A 48 26.52 -29.87 -20.27
CA ASP A 48 27.77 -29.34 -19.71
C ASP A 48 28.64 -28.70 -20.82
N ASP A 49 28.67 -29.32 -22.00
CA ASP A 49 29.31 -28.74 -23.19
C ASP A 49 28.56 -27.49 -23.65
N LEU A 50 27.23 -27.51 -23.63
CA LEU A 50 26.39 -26.36 -23.96
C LEU A 50 26.66 -25.18 -23.01
N LEU A 51 26.84 -25.43 -21.71
CA LEU A 51 27.22 -24.39 -20.74
C LEU A 51 28.57 -23.76 -21.10
N SER A 52 29.55 -24.57 -21.51
CA SER A 52 30.85 -24.05 -21.93
C SER A 52 30.76 -23.18 -23.20
N VAL A 53 29.90 -23.57 -24.15
CA VAL A 53 29.63 -22.81 -25.38
C VAL A 53 28.91 -21.50 -25.05
N LEU A 54 27.91 -21.53 -24.17
CA LEU A 54 27.17 -20.34 -23.75
C LEU A 54 28.08 -19.36 -22.98
N ALA A 55 28.94 -19.86 -22.10
CA ALA A 55 29.90 -19.04 -21.36
C ALA A 55 30.90 -18.36 -22.31
N ALA A 56 31.44 -19.10 -23.28
CA ALA A 56 32.34 -18.55 -24.30
C ALA A 56 31.64 -17.55 -25.24
N ALA A 57 30.36 -17.79 -25.58
CA ALA A 57 29.60 -16.91 -26.47
C ALA A 57 29.16 -15.60 -25.81
N ILE A 58 28.80 -15.63 -24.53
CA ILE A 58 28.37 -14.44 -23.78
C ILE A 58 29.59 -13.60 -23.34
N ASN A 59 30.69 -14.25 -22.93
CA ASN A 59 31.96 -13.61 -22.58
C ASN A 59 31.80 -12.39 -21.64
N ASP A 60 30.92 -12.52 -20.65
CA ASP A 60 30.60 -11.52 -19.61
C ASP A 60 30.82 -12.17 -18.23
N ASP A 61 31.78 -11.63 -17.47
CA ASP A 61 32.16 -12.14 -16.13
C ASP A 61 31.04 -11.98 -15.10
N ASN A 62 30.01 -11.19 -15.39
CA ASN A 62 28.88 -10.95 -14.50
C ASN A 62 27.76 -12.01 -14.64
N VAL A 63 27.85 -12.92 -15.61
CA VAL A 63 26.89 -14.02 -15.80
C VAL A 63 27.38 -15.28 -15.11
N ASP A 64 26.68 -15.66 -14.04
CA ASP A 64 26.99 -16.87 -13.30
C ASP A 64 26.37 -18.11 -13.97
N PHE A 65 27.22 -19.02 -14.44
CA PHE A 65 26.83 -20.33 -14.97
C PHE A 65 26.90 -21.44 -13.91
N THR A 66 27.10 -21.09 -12.64
CA THR A 66 26.91 -22.05 -11.54
C THR A 66 25.42 -22.10 -11.15
N PRO A 67 24.83 -23.30 -11.03
CA PRO A 67 23.42 -23.40 -10.66
C PRO A 67 23.26 -22.94 -9.21
N PRO A 68 22.27 -22.07 -8.90
CA PRO A 68 22.07 -21.60 -7.53
C PRO A 68 21.74 -22.75 -6.57
N ASN A 69 20.97 -23.75 -7.02
CA ASN A 69 20.69 -25.02 -6.34
C ASN A 69 20.52 -26.13 -7.39
N GLY A 70 21.03 -27.34 -7.15
CA GLY A 70 20.78 -28.50 -8.01
C GLY A 70 21.67 -28.58 -9.26
N GLN A 71 21.10 -28.99 -10.40
CA GLN A 71 21.82 -29.18 -11.66
C GLN A 71 21.13 -28.45 -12.81
N TRP A 72 21.90 -27.96 -13.78
CA TRP A 72 21.32 -27.29 -14.95
C TRP A 72 20.55 -28.24 -15.88
N SER A 73 19.43 -27.75 -16.38
CA SER A 73 18.68 -28.30 -17.49
C SER A 73 18.04 -27.19 -18.31
N LEU A 74 17.23 -27.56 -19.30
CA LEU A 74 16.53 -26.66 -20.21
C LEU A 74 15.03 -26.64 -19.89
N ALA A 75 14.39 -25.48 -19.98
CA ALA A 75 12.96 -25.29 -19.78
C ALA A 75 12.38 -24.36 -20.84
N ARG A 76 11.11 -24.51 -21.21
CA ARG A 76 10.41 -23.42 -21.92
C ARG A 76 10.16 -22.26 -20.95
N PRO A 77 10.14 -21.00 -21.39
CA PRO A 77 9.85 -19.86 -20.51
C PRO A 77 8.51 -20.04 -19.77
N GLY A 78 8.56 -20.12 -18.44
CA GLY A 78 7.38 -20.29 -17.57
C GLY A 78 6.92 -21.74 -17.36
N GLU A 79 7.61 -22.73 -17.94
CA GLU A 79 7.35 -24.15 -17.75
C GLU A 79 8.37 -24.79 -16.78
N PRO A 80 8.04 -25.93 -16.15
CA PRO A 80 9.01 -26.66 -15.35
C PRO A 80 10.18 -27.17 -16.20
N PRO A 81 11.38 -27.32 -15.60
CA PRO A 81 12.55 -27.80 -16.32
C PRO A 81 12.37 -29.22 -16.85
N ILE A 82 12.87 -29.44 -18.07
CA ILE A 82 12.87 -30.76 -18.70
C ILE A 82 13.83 -31.65 -17.90
N PRO A 83 13.44 -32.89 -17.53
CA PRO A 83 14.34 -33.79 -16.82
C PRO A 83 15.58 -34.13 -17.67
N ARG A 84 16.78 -34.12 -17.06
CA ARG A 84 18.07 -34.32 -17.76
C ARG A 84 18.17 -35.66 -18.52
N TRP A 85 17.44 -36.68 -18.08
CA TRP A 85 17.39 -38.03 -18.66
C TRP A 85 16.42 -38.16 -19.84
N ARG A 86 15.76 -37.08 -20.26
CA ARG A 86 14.94 -37.04 -21.48
C ARG A 86 15.62 -36.29 -22.62
N SER A 87 15.19 -36.60 -23.84
CA SER A 87 15.64 -35.93 -25.05
C SER A 87 14.77 -34.71 -25.36
N LEU A 88 15.27 -33.82 -26.23
CA LEU A 88 14.51 -32.65 -26.69
C LEU A 88 13.36 -33.07 -27.63
N ASP A 89 13.54 -34.15 -28.39
CA ASP A 89 12.53 -34.73 -29.28
C ASP A 89 11.29 -35.20 -28.48
N ASP A 90 11.49 -35.76 -27.27
CA ASP A 90 10.39 -36.19 -26.38
C ASP A 90 9.49 -35.04 -25.90
N HIS A 91 9.97 -33.80 -25.98
CA HIS A 91 9.29 -32.58 -25.55
C HIS A 91 8.85 -31.68 -26.73
N ASP A 92 8.84 -32.24 -27.95
CA ASP A 92 8.41 -31.58 -29.18
C ASP A 92 9.13 -30.23 -29.38
N ILE A 93 10.43 -30.22 -29.11
CA ILE A 93 11.30 -29.06 -29.30
C ILE A 93 11.71 -29.02 -30.77
N VAL A 94 11.17 -28.03 -31.47
CA VAL A 94 11.43 -27.79 -32.90
C VAL A 94 12.46 -26.69 -33.10
N ASP A 95 12.98 -26.59 -34.32
CA ASP A 95 13.84 -25.48 -34.74
C ASP A 95 13.20 -24.11 -34.44
N GLY A 96 14.00 -23.22 -33.85
CA GLY A 96 13.59 -21.88 -33.44
C GLY A 96 12.91 -21.81 -32.06
N THR A 97 12.79 -22.94 -31.34
CA THR A 97 12.24 -22.91 -29.98
C THR A 97 13.16 -22.16 -29.02
N VAL A 98 12.57 -21.26 -28.23
CA VAL A 98 13.27 -20.55 -27.15
C VAL A 98 13.23 -21.39 -25.88
N LEU A 99 14.40 -21.67 -25.33
CA LEU A 99 14.61 -22.37 -24.07
C LEU A 99 15.38 -21.50 -23.10
N MET A 100 15.15 -21.69 -21.81
CA MET A 100 15.88 -21.02 -20.74
C MET A 100 16.67 -22.04 -19.94
N LEU A 101 17.84 -21.63 -19.47
CA LEU A 101 18.61 -22.41 -18.50
C LEU A 101 17.84 -22.41 -17.16
N SER A 102 17.43 -23.59 -16.70
CA SER A 102 16.69 -23.74 -15.45
C SER A 102 17.30 -24.86 -14.62
N ALA A 103 17.47 -24.61 -13.32
CA ALA A 103 17.98 -25.62 -12.43
C ALA A 103 16.89 -26.66 -12.12
N VAL A 104 17.24 -27.95 -12.21
CA VAL A 104 16.46 -29.08 -11.71
C VAL A 104 16.95 -29.37 -10.30
N GLU A 105 16.09 -29.10 -9.32
CA GLU A 105 16.32 -29.53 -7.94
C GLU A 105 15.98 -31.01 -7.80
N SER A 106 16.74 -31.74 -6.97
CA SER A 106 16.38 -33.11 -6.62
C SER A 106 15.07 -33.09 -5.83
N ALA A 107 14.10 -33.91 -6.25
CA ALA A 107 12.86 -34.12 -5.49
C ALA A 107 13.10 -34.95 -4.21
N GLU A 108 14.33 -35.43 -3.99
CA GLU A 108 14.70 -36.11 -2.74
C GLU A 108 14.80 -35.10 -1.60
N VAL A 109 13.66 -34.81 -1.00
CA VAL A 109 13.59 -34.15 0.30
C VAL A 109 13.97 -35.19 1.34
N PHE A 110 15.22 -35.16 1.83
CA PHE A 110 15.64 -35.94 2.99
C PHE A 110 14.88 -35.41 4.22
N THR A 111 13.73 -36.00 4.50
CA THR A 111 13.05 -35.80 5.78
C THR A 111 13.81 -36.62 6.83
N PRO A 112 14.51 -36.00 7.79
CA PRO A 112 15.15 -36.76 8.85
C PRO A 112 14.07 -37.59 9.56
N VAL A 113 14.30 -38.88 9.70
CA VAL A 113 13.45 -39.75 10.50
C VAL A 113 13.75 -39.43 11.95
N VAL A 114 12.87 -38.67 12.60
CA VAL A 114 13.00 -38.33 14.01
C VAL A 114 12.40 -39.46 14.83
N GLU A 115 13.26 -40.20 15.54
CA GLU A 115 12.84 -41.37 16.33
C GLU A 115 12.19 -40.97 17.67
N ASP A 116 12.56 -39.83 18.24
CA ASP A 116 11.99 -39.30 19.48
C ASP A 116 10.80 -38.37 19.19
N VAL A 117 9.66 -38.68 19.79
CA VAL A 117 8.44 -37.85 19.72
C VAL A 117 8.68 -36.45 20.25
N THR A 118 9.58 -36.29 21.22
CA THR A 118 9.93 -35.01 21.84
C THR A 118 10.67 -34.10 20.86
N ASP A 119 11.66 -34.64 20.15
CA ASP A 119 12.40 -33.92 19.10
C ASP A 119 11.49 -33.61 17.91
N ALA A 120 10.61 -34.53 17.56
CA ALA A 120 9.61 -34.31 16.51
C ALA A 120 8.67 -33.15 16.90
N LEU A 121 8.22 -33.09 18.16
CA LEU A 121 7.38 -32.02 18.67
C LEU A 121 8.13 -30.68 18.73
N ALA A 122 9.41 -30.69 19.12
CA ALA A 122 10.25 -29.48 19.13
C ALA A 122 10.46 -28.92 17.72
N LEU A 123 10.78 -29.77 16.74
CA LEU A 123 10.92 -29.38 15.33
C LEU A 123 9.61 -28.87 14.72
N ILE A 124 8.47 -29.50 15.06
CA ILE A 124 7.16 -29.01 14.66
C ILE A 124 6.91 -27.64 15.30
N ASN A 125 7.23 -27.47 16.59
CA ASN A 125 7.02 -26.23 17.29
C ASN A 125 7.87 -25.08 16.74
N GLU A 126 9.16 -25.30 16.48
CA GLU A 126 10.04 -24.31 15.85
C GLU A 126 9.60 -23.92 14.44
N ARG A 127 9.00 -24.88 13.70
CA ARG A 127 8.49 -24.63 12.36
C ARG A 127 7.14 -23.92 12.35
N GLU A 128 6.25 -24.26 13.28
CA GLU A 128 4.86 -23.80 13.31
C GLU A 128 4.70 -22.50 14.11
N PHE A 129 5.56 -22.27 15.11
CA PHE A 129 5.49 -21.11 16.00
C PHE A 129 6.78 -20.30 15.96
N ALA A 130 6.64 -19.00 15.72
CA ALA A 130 7.76 -18.08 15.80
C ALA A 130 8.20 -17.88 17.27
N GLU A 131 9.52 -17.94 17.51
CA GLU A 131 10.09 -17.65 18.81
C GLU A 131 10.01 -16.14 19.13
N PHE A 132 10.05 -15.81 20.43
CA PHE A 132 10.12 -14.43 20.89
C PHE A 132 11.49 -13.81 20.59
N ASP A 133 11.58 -13.21 19.40
CA ASP A 133 12.78 -12.53 18.91
C ASP A 133 12.96 -11.10 19.49
N PRO A 134 14.20 -10.57 19.59
CA PRO A 134 14.46 -9.16 19.89
C PRO A 134 13.64 -8.15 19.08
N ASP A 135 13.31 -8.46 17.82
CA ASP A 135 12.42 -7.61 17.03
C ASP A 135 11.01 -7.53 17.61
N THR A 136 10.48 -8.65 18.10
CA THR A 136 9.17 -8.72 18.75
C THR A 136 9.19 -7.93 20.05
N ALA A 137 10.26 -8.08 20.85
CA ALA A 137 10.45 -7.29 22.07
C ALA A 137 10.48 -5.79 21.78
N ALA A 138 11.17 -5.36 20.73
CA ALA A 138 11.22 -3.97 20.31
C ALA A 138 9.84 -3.43 19.90
N VAL A 139 9.08 -4.19 19.10
CA VAL A 139 7.71 -3.81 18.68
C VAL A 139 6.77 -3.68 19.87
N VAL A 140 6.82 -4.63 20.81
CA VAL A 140 6.02 -4.57 22.04
C VAL A 140 6.42 -3.35 22.87
N GLY A 141 7.71 -3.12 23.10
CA GLY A 141 8.19 -1.95 23.84
C GLY A 141 7.77 -0.63 23.21
N LEU A 142 7.86 -0.51 21.88
CA LEU A 142 7.39 0.67 21.13
C LEU A 142 5.87 0.85 21.23
N SER A 143 5.09 -0.24 21.21
CA SER A 143 3.64 -0.19 21.35
C SER A 143 3.22 0.27 22.76
N VAL A 144 3.88 -0.22 23.81
CA VAL A 144 3.68 0.20 25.20
C VAL A 144 4.04 1.67 25.36
N LEU A 145 5.15 2.12 24.77
CA LEU A 145 5.54 3.52 24.78
C LEU A 145 4.51 4.41 24.06
N GLY A 146 3.99 3.96 22.91
CA GLY A 146 2.96 4.67 22.15
C GLY A 146 1.67 4.82 22.96
N ILE A 147 1.15 3.72 23.50
CA ILE A 147 -0.05 3.72 24.34
C ILE A 147 0.17 4.55 25.61
N GLY A 148 1.33 4.39 26.26
CA GLY A 148 1.72 5.15 27.43
C GLY A 148 1.79 6.65 27.16
N SER A 149 2.35 7.07 26.03
CA SER A 149 2.41 8.49 25.62
C SER A 149 1.03 9.10 25.42
N LEU A 150 0.09 8.34 24.82
CA LEU A 150 -1.29 8.76 24.65
C LEU A 150 -2.01 8.85 26.01
N GLY A 151 -1.80 7.87 26.89
CA GLY A 151 -2.31 7.89 28.26
C GLY A 151 -1.83 9.10 29.05
N ILE A 152 -0.52 9.37 29.02
CA ILE A 152 0.10 10.55 29.68
C ILE A 152 -0.46 11.85 29.11
N ALA A 153 -0.52 11.99 27.78
CA ALA A 153 -1.09 13.17 27.13
C ALA A 153 -2.54 13.41 27.55
N THR A 154 -3.33 12.34 27.66
CA THR A 154 -4.73 12.40 28.10
C THR A 154 -4.85 12.78 29.58
N MET A 155 -4.08 12.13 30.47
CA MET A 155 -4.08 12.43 31.90
C MET A 155 -3.66 13.87 32.18
N LEU A 156 -2.58 14.35 31.56
CA LEU A 156 -2.14 15.74 31.68
C LEU A 156 -3.20 16.71 31.12
N SER A 157 -3.90 16.34 30.05
CA SER A 157 -5.02 17.12 29.50
C SER A 157 -6.16 17.28 30.49
N LEU A 158 -6.54 16.19 31.17
CA LEU A 158 -7.59 16.23 32.20
C LEU A 158 -7.17 17.12 33.39
N VAL A 159 -5.96 16.95 33.90
CA VAL A 159 -5.45 17.79 35.01
C VAL A 159 -5.36 19.26 34.60
N TRP A 160 -4.97 19.54 33.36
CA TRP A 160 -4.94 20.90 32.82
C TRP A 160 -6.33 21.53 32.76
N THR A 161 -7.38 20.78 32.42
CA THR A 161 -8.75 21.33 32.40
C THR A 161 -9.25 21.75 33.78
N GLU A 162 -8.74 21.14 34.86
CA GLU A 162 -9.09 21.50 36.24
C GLU A 162 -8.20 22.62 36.79
N THR A 163 -6.91 22.64 36.43
CA THR A 163 -5.92 23.52 37.08
C THR A 163 -5.52 24.73 36.22
N GLY A 164 -5.62 24.62 34.90
CA GLY A 164 -5.12 25.62 33.93
C GLY A 164 -3.60 25.81 33.96
N SER A 165 -2.85 24.96 34.65
CA SER A 165 -1.42 25.19 34.91
C SER A 165 -0.54 24.73 33.75
N VAL A 166 0.09 25.71 33.08
CA VAL A 166 1.08 25.46 32.03
C VAL A 166 2.36 24.81 32.59
N LEU A 167 2.78 25.21 33.79
CA LEU A 167 4.02 24.74 34.42
C LEU A 167 4.00 23.26 34.76
N TRP A 168 2.88 22.76 35.29
CA TRP A 168 2.77 21.38 35.76
C TRP A 168 2.18 20.41 34.73
N CYS A 169 1.46 20.90 33.73
CA CYS A 169 0.84 20.05 32.71
C CYS A 169 1.48 20.24 31.32
N GLY A 170 1.51 21.48 30.83
CA GLY A 170 1.95 21.80 29.46
C GLY A 170 3.45 21.57 29.25
N LEU A 171 4.29 22.10 30.13
CA LEU A 171 5.74 21.97 30.03
C LEU A 171 6.23 20.51 30.12
N PRO A 172 5.78 19.67 31.08
CA PRO A 172 6.15 18.27 31.12
C PRO A 172 5.71 17.50 29.88
N ALA A 173 4.49 17.71 29.37
CA ALA A 173 4.03 17.08 28.14
C ALA A 173 4.92 17.45 26.93
N LEU A 174 5.22 18.74 26.79
CA LEU A 174 6.04 19.24 25.69
C LEU A 174 7.49 18.75 25.80
N LEU A 175 8.08 18.73 26.99
CA LEU A 175 9.42 18.20 27.24
C LEU A 175 9.50 16.70 26.91
N LEU A 176 8.56 15.89 27.39
CA LEU A 176 8.53 14.45 27.07
C LEU A 176 8.35 14.21 25.57
N GLY A 177 7.48 14.98 24.91
CA GLY A 177 7.29 14.94 23.46
C GLY A 177 8.57 15.30 22.70
N MET A 178 9.26 16.37 23.11
CA MET A 178 10.53 16.80 22.52
C MET A 178 11.66 15.80 22.75
N ILE A 179 11.71 15.15 23.91
CA ILE A 179 12.67 14.07 24.20
C ILE A 179 12.42 12.88 23.27
N CYS A 180 11.17 12.44 23.12
CA CYS A 180 10.83 11.34 22.21
C CYS A 180 11.15 11.69 20.74
N TRP A 181 10.84 12.92 20.32
CA TRP A 181 11.15 13.40 18.98
C TRP A 181 12.66 13.51 18.72
N GLY A 182 13.41 14.06 19.68
CA GLY A 182 14.87 14.12 19.64
C GLY A 182 15.53 12.75 19.64
N ALA A 183 15.01 11.81 20.42
CA ALA A 183 15.46 10.41 20.41
C ALA A 183 15.21 9.76 19.04
N ALA A 184 14.05 9.97 18.42
CA ALA A 184 13.78 9.49 17.08
C ALA A 184 14.76 10.09 16.04
N VAL A 185 15.07 11.38 16.17
CA VAL A 185 16.05 12.09 15.36
C VAL A 185 17.47 11.53 15.53
N ALA A 186 17.85 11.08 16.72
CA ALA A 186 19.14 10.48 17.00
C ALA A 186 19.22 9.04 16.47
N VAL A 187 18.23 8.21 16.81
CA VAL A 187 18.15 6.79 16.43
C VAL A 187 18.06 6.59 14.93
N ARG A 188 17.45 7.51 14.18
CA ARG A 188 17.42 7.37 12.71
C ARG A 188 18.82 7.31 12.10
N ARG A 189 19.83 7.93 12.74
CA ARG A 189 21.21 7.93 12.26
C ARG A 189 21.87 6.55 12.40
N THR A 190 21.36 5.71 13.31
CA THR A 190 21.86 4.34 13.54
C THR A 190 21.12 3.28 12.72
N GLY A 191 20.13 3.67 11.90
CA GLY A 191 19.44 2.77 10.96
C GLY A 191 18.17 2.10 11.50
N GLY A 192 17.78 2.34 12.76
CA GLY A 192 16.59 1.74 13.38
C GLY A 192 15.26 2.31 12.89
N THR A 193 14.76 1.85 11.73
CA THR A 193 13.52 2.36 11.11
C THR A 193 12.29 2.19 12.00
N ARG A 194 12.08 1.01 12.58
CA ARG A 194 10.93 0.72 13.47
C ARG A 194 10.97 1.54 14.76
N LEU A 195 12.15 1.60 15.38
CA LEU A 195 12.37 2.36 16.62
C LEU A 195 12.13 3.85 16.40
N THR A 196 12.62 4.38 15.27
CA THR A 196 12.38 5.77 14.89
C THR A 196 10.89 6.06 14.70
N LEU A 197 10.17 5.18 13.99
CA LEU A 197 8.73 5.35 13.79
C LEU A 197 7.96 5.31 15.10
N GLY A 198 8.20 4.32 15.95
CA GLY A 198 7.48 4.23 17.23
C GLY A 198 7.77 5.42 18.14
N LEU A 199 9.04 5.87 18.23
CA LEU A 199 9.39 7.09 18.98
C LEU A 199 8.69 8.34 18.42
N THR A 200 8.62 8.49 17.10
CA THR A 200 7.86 9.62 16.51
C THR A 200 6.37 9.53 16.77
N LEU A 201 5.80 8.33 16.70
CA LEU A 201 4.37 8.14 16.93
C LEU A 201 4.00 8.43 18.38
N SER A 202 4.90 8.10 19.33
CA SER A 202 4.76 8.45 20.75
C SER A 202 4.97 9.94 21.03
N ALA A 203 5.81 10.62 20.25
CA ALA A 203 6.05 12.06 20.41
C ALA A 203 4.82 12.89 20.00
N LEU A 204 4.08 12.49 18.96
CA LEU A 204 2.98 13.27 18.39
C LEU A 204 1.84 13.62 19.38
N PRO A 205 1.25 12.69 20.16
CA PRO A 205 0.21 13.03 21.12
C PRO A 205 0.72 13.93 22.25
N LEU A 206 1.96 13.73 22.71
CA LEU A 206 2.60 14.55 23.73
C LEU A 206 2.87 15.98 23.24
N LEU A 207 3.38 16.12 22.01
CA LEU A 207 3.61 17.42 21.38
C LEU A 207 2.29 18.15 21.12
N PHE A 208 1.24 17.43 20.69
CA PHE A 208 -0.11 17.99 20.55
C PHE A 208 -0.63 18.53 21.88
N ALA A 209 -0.64 17.70 22.93
CA ALA A 209 -1.15 18.09 24.24
C ALA A 209 -0.34 19.24 24.86
N GLY A 210 1.00 19.14 24.85
CA GLY A 210 1.88 20.16 25.42
C GLY A 210 1.76 21.51 24.73
N SER A 211 1.63 21.55 23.40
CA SER A 211 1.43 22.81 22.66
C SER A 211 0.01 23.35 22.81
N ALA A 212 -1.01 22.49 22.90
CA ALA A 212 -2.38 22.93 23.19
C ALA A 212 -2.49 23.59 24.58
N MET A 213 -1.79 23.06 25.58
CA MET A 213 -1.74 23.60 26.94
C MET A 213 -0.89 24.85 27.09
N LEU A 214 0.02 25.13 26.15
CA LEU A 214 0.86 26.33 26.17
C LEU A 214 0.05 27.59 25.90
N VAL A 215 -1.07 27.45 25.17
CA VAL A 215 -2.04 28.52 24.97
C VAL A 215 -2.85 28.68 26.27
N PRO A 216 -2.84 29.89 26.89
CA PRO A 216 -3.60 30.14 28.11
C PRO A 216 -5.10 29.83 27.92
N PRO A 217 -5.79 29.37 28.97
CA PRO A 217 -7.21 29.07 28.88
C PRO A 217 -8.03 30.34 28.59
N ALA A 218 -9.18 30.14 27.94
CA ALA A 218 -10.10 31.23 27.62
C ALA A 218 -10.55 31.92 28.91
N TYR A 219 -10.51 33.26 28.93
CA TYR A 219 -10.87 34.07 30.09
C TYR A 219 -10.04 33.84 31.36
N SER A 220 -8.86 33.19 31.25
CA SER A 220 -7.98 32.84 32.37
C SER A 220 -8.62 31.96 33.46
N GLU A 221 -9.76 31.34 33.17
CA GLU A 221 -10.41 30.38 34.06
C GLU A 221 -10.08 28.94 33.65
N PRO A 222 -9.82 28.03 34.60
CA PRO A 222 -9.66 26.62 34.28
C PRO A 222 -10.91 26.08 33.60
N GLY A 223 -10.72 25.37 32.48
CA GLY A 223 -11.82 24.87 31.68
C GLY A 223 -11.36 23.93 30.55
N PRO A 224 -12.32 23.43 29.75
CA PRO A 224 -12.02 22.59 28.60
C PRO A 224 -11.17 23.33 27.56
N PHE A 225 -10.49 22.58 26.69
CA PHE A 225 -9.69 23.18 25.63
C PHE A 225 -10.55 24.08 24.73
N ALA A 226 -10.13 25.34 24.62
CA ALA A 226 -10.67 26.26 23.64
C ALA A 226 -10.26 25.82 22.21
N PRO A 227 -10.98 26.27 21.16
CA PRO A 227 -10.61 25.98 19.77
C PRO A 227 -9.19 26.41 19.41
N ALA A 228 -8.68 27.50 20.02
CA ALA A 228 -7.33 28.00 19.82
C ALA A 228 -6.25 27.02 20.34
N ASN A 229 -6.51 26.41 21.49
CA ASN A 229 -5.62 25.43 22.11
C ASN A 229 -5.51 24.19 21.22
N LEU A 230 -6.66 23.67 20.76
CA LEU A 230 -6.70 22.52 19.84
C LEU A 230 -6.03 22.84 18.50
N ALA A 231 -6.18 24.07 17.98
CA ALA A 231 -5.52 24.50 16.75
C ALA A 231 -3.99 24.56 16.91
N ALA A 232 -3.49 25.12 18.02
CA ALA A 232 -2.05 25.14 18.32
C ALA A 232 -1.48 23.71 18.41
N GLY A 233 -2.17 22.82 19.12
CA GLY A 233 -1.86 21.39 19.17
C GLY A 233 -1.75 20.75 17.79
N ALA A 234 -2.78 20.96 16.96
CA ALA A 234 -2.90 20.38 15.63
C ALA A 234 -1.78 20.86 14.68
N VAL A 235 -1.44 22.15 14.74
CA VAL A 235 -0.34 22.73 13.94
C VAL A 235 1.00 22.11 14.32
N VAL A 236 1.33 22.03 15.61
CA VAL A 236 2.62 21.48 16.06
C VAL A 236 2.74 20.00 15.72
N ALA A 237 1.68 19.22 15.92
CA ALA A 237 1.67 17.80 15.53
C ALA A 237 1.83 17.62 14.00
N ALA A 238 1.15 18.44 13.19
CA ALA A 238 1.31 18.42 11.74
C ALA A 238 2.73 18.79 11.31
N VAL A 239 3.32 19.84 11.88
CA VAL A 239 4.70 20.26 11.58
C VAL A 239 5.71 19.19 11.99
N ALA A 240 5.54 18.59 13.18
CA ALA A 240 6.39 17.49 13.64
C ALA A 240 6.31 16.26 12.70
N ALA A 241 5.10 15.93 12.21
CA ALA A 241 4.93 14.85 11.25
C ALA A 241 5.51 15.18 9.86
N VAL A 242 5.29 16.40 9.33
CA VAL A 242 5.86 16.84 8.04
C VAL A 242 7.39 16.83 8.10
N THR A 243 7.98 17.39 9.16
CA THR A 243 9.43 17.41 9.34
C THR A 243 9.99 15.99 9.41
N MET A 244 9.30 15.07 10.08
CA MET A 244 9.73 13.68 10.10
C MET A 244 9.59 12.98 8.74
N ILE A 245 8.53 13.22 7.97
CA ILE A 245 8.40 12.69 6.59
C ILE A 245 9.60 13.13 5.74
N ARG A 246 10.00 14.40 5.84
CA ARG A 246 11.11 14.97 5.07
C ARG A 246 12.46 14.33 5.41
N VAL A 247 12.65 13.95 6.67
CA VAL A 247 13.95 13.47 7.15
C VAL A 247 14.07 11.95 7.17
N ALA A 248 13.02 11.23 7.56
CA ALA A 248 13.04 9.78 7.72
C ALA A 248 12.73 9.02 6.43
N ARG A 249 11.84 9.53 5.56
CA ARG A 249 11.36 8.87 4.33
C ARG A 249 10.74 7.47 4.53
N PHE A 250 10.45 7.05 5.75
CA PHE A 250 9.73 5.82 6.08
C PHE A 250 8.46 6.10 6.89
N GLY A 251 7.51 5.16 6.92
CA GLY A 251 6.20 5.33 7.58
C GLY A 251 5.38 6.49 7.03
N ILE A 252 5.52 6.78 5.74
CA ILE A 252 4.86 7.91 5.08
C ILE A 252 3.34 7.86 5.29
N ALA A 253 2.71 6.68 5.24
CA ALA A 253 1.28 6.55 5.43
C ALA A 253 0.78 7.09 6.79
N THR A 254 1.40 6.72 7.90
CA THR A 254 0.95 7.13 9.24
C THR A 254 1.23 8.60 9.49
N LEU A 255 2.42 9.07 9.12
CA LEU A 255 2.78 10.49 9.27
C LEU A 255 1.91 11.37 8.36
N MET A 256 1.62 10.94 7.12
CA MET A 256 0.71 11.65 6.22
C MET A 256 -0.72 11.71 6.76
N ALA A 257 -1.17 10.67 7.47
CA ALA A 257 -2.48 10.74 8.13
C ALA A 257 -2.50 11.83 9.20
N VAL A 258 -1.45 11.91 10.02
CA VAL A 258 -1.33 12.92 11.09
C VAL A 258 -1.20 14.33 10.51
N THR A 259 -0.42 14.52 9.43
CA THR A 259 -0.29 15.85 8.80
C THR A 259 -1.61 16.33 8.24
N VAL A 260 -2.35 15.49 7.51
CA VAL A 260 -3.65 15.84 6.95
C VAL A 260 -4.66 16.11 8.05
N LEU A 261 -4.71 15.28 9.09
CA LEU A 261 -5.58 15.52 10.26
C LEU A 261 -5.25 16.84 10.94
N GLY A 262 -3.98 17.14 11.18
CA GLY A 262 -3.59 18.39 11.83
C GLY A 262 -3.91 19.61 10.95
N ILE A 263 -3.67 19.55 9.64
CA ILE A 263 -4.03 20.63 8.71
C ILE A 263 -5.55 20.85 8.69
N THR A 264 -6.32 19.78 8.51
CA THR A 264 -7.79 19.87 8.42
C THR A 264 -8.43 20.29 9.73
N ALA A 265 -7.94 19.79 10.87
CA ALA A 265 -8.36 20.25 12.20
C ALA A 265 -8.04 21.73 12.40
N THR A 266 -6.84 22.18 12.03
CA THR A 266 -6.46 23.60 12.10
C THR A 266 -7.39 24.46 11.24
N CYS A 267 -7.63 24.08 9.99
CA CYS A 267 -8.53 24.80 9.08
C CYS A 267 -9.98 24.85 9.60
N ALA A 268 -10.44 23.82 10.31
CA ALA A 268 -11.77 23.81 10.91
C ALA A 268 -11.83 24.65 12.20
N LEU A 269 -10.78 24.65 13.01
CA LEU A 269 -10.75 25.33 14.32
C LEU A 269 -10.47 26.83 14.22
N LEU A 270 -9.69 27.29 13.25
CA LEU A 270 -9.36 28.72 13.06
C LEU A 270 -10.60 29.61 12.87
N PRO A 271 -11.61 29.25 12.06
CA PRO A 271 -12.85 30.02 12.00
C PRO A 271 -13.56 30.14 13.35
N LEU A 272 -13.53 29.10 14.20
CA LEU A 272 -14.14 29.16 15.53
C LEU A 272 -13.39 30.08 16.50
N THR A 273 -12.11 30.38 16.25
CA THR A 273 -11.32 31.27 17.11
C THR A 273 -11.49 32.73 16.75
N TYR A 274 -11.64 33.04 15.46
CA TYR A 274 -11.65 34.41 14.95
C TYR A 274 -13.04 34.92 14.56
N LEU A 275 -13.99 34.02 14.34
CA LEU A 275 -15.36 34.35 13.95
C LEU A 275 -16.33 33.80 15.00
N ASP A 276 -17.41 34.54 15.26
CA ASP A 276 -18.51 34.12 16.14
C ASP A 276 -19.41 33.08 15.44
N LEU A 277 -18.81 31.97 15.01
CA LEU A 277 -19.51 30.85 14.37
C LEU A 277 -19.88 29.81 15.41
N ALA A 278 -21.08 29.25 15.27
CA ALA A 278 -21.48 28.13 16.12
C ALA A 278 -20.69 26.86 15.72
N VAL A 279 -20.33 26.04 16.72
CA VAL A 279 -19.63 24.75 16.51
C VAL A 279 -20.34 23.88 15.48
N ARG A 280 -21.67 23.91 15.49
CA ARG A 280 -22.51 23.20 14.52
C ARG A 280 -22.26 23.61 13.06
N GLN A 281 -22.05 24.90 12.80
CA GLN A 281 -21.81 25.40 11.45
C GLN A 281 -20.45 24.93 10.93
N VAL A 282 -19.43 25.00 11.78
CA VAL A 282 -18.09 24.54 11.43
C VAL A 282 -18.03 23.03 11.26
N ALA A 283 -18.70 22.26 12.12
CA ALA A 283 -18.78 20.82 11.99
C ALA A 283 -19.47 20.40 10.68
N GLY A 284 -20.57 21.07 10.29
CA GLY A 284 -21.23 20.85 8.99
C GLY A 284 -20.32 21.16 7.81
N GLY A 285 -19.56 22.26 7.88
CA GLY A 285 -18.56 22.62 6.89
C GLY A 285 -17.41 21.62 6.80
N ALA A 286 -16.94 21.12 7.95
CA ALA A 286 -15.89 20.11 8.01
C ALA A 286 -16.32 18.80 7.34
N VAL A 287 -17.58 18.36 7.52
CA VAL A 287 -18.12 17.18 6.81
C VAL A 287 -18.14 17.41 5.30
N PHE A 288 -18.57 18.59 4.84
CA PHE A 288 -18.56 18.93 3.42
C PHE A 288 -17.15 18.94 2.82
N VAL A 289 -16.20 19.63 3.47
CA VAL A 289 -14.80 19.69 3.04
C VAL A 289 -14.17 18.29 3.04
N ALA A 290 -14.46 17.47 4.06
CA ALA A 290 -13.95 16.12 4.13
C ALA A 290 -14.51 15.23 3.02
N LEU A 291 -15.79 15.38 2.63
CA LEU A 291 -16.34 14.70 1.46
C LEU A 291 -15.63 15.14 0.17
N VAL A 292 -15.40 16.45 -0.01
CA VAL A 292 -14.66 16.97 -1.18
C VAL A 292 -13.24 16.38 -1.21
N LEU A 293 -12.53 16.39 -0.08
CA LEU A 293 -11.22 15.77 0.05
C LEU A 293 -11.25 14.28 -0.27
N LEU A 294 -12.28 13.54 0.16
CA LEU A 294 -12.45 12.12 -0.16
C LEU A 294 -12.52 11.90 -1.68
N THR A 295 -13.27 12.74 -2.39
CA THR A 295 -13.38 12.65 -3.86
C THR A 295 -12.09 13.04 -4.58
N LEU A 296 -11.32 13.98 -4.03
CA LEU A 296 -10.06 14.46 -4.59
C LEU A 296 -8.84 13.65 -4.14
N ALA A 297 -8.98 12.72 -3.19
CA ALA A 297 -7.87 12.02 -2.55
C ALA A 297 -6.92 11.33 -3.54
N PRO A 298 -7.39 10.59 -4.57
CA PRO A 298 -6.48 9.99 -5.56
C PRO A 298 -5.69 11.04 -6.35
N ARG A 299 -6.32 12.18 -6.70
CA ARG A 299 -5.65 13.27 -7.43
C ARG A 299 -4.59 13.94 -6.57
N LEU A 300 -4.88 14.16 -5.29
CA LEU A 300 -3.92 14.71 -4.34
C LEU A 300 -2.71 13.79 -4.17
N ALA A 301 -2.93 12.47 -4.08
CA ALA A 301 -1.83 11.50 -3.99
C ALA A 301 -0.92 11.51 -5.23
N VAL A 302 -1.48 11.62 -6.43
CA VAL A 302 -0.73 11.75 -7.70
C VAL A 302 0.10 13.04 -7.70
N VAL A 303 -0.49 14.17 -7.26
CA VAL A 303 0.21 15.46 -7.15
C VAL A 303 1.34 15.41 -6.13
N ILE A 304 1.12 14.79 -4.97
CA ILE A 304 2.13 14.59 -3.92
C ILE A 304 3.30 13.74 -4.45
N ALA A 305 3.00 12.70 -5.23
CA ALA A 305 4.00 11.84 -5.84
C ALA A 305 4.70 12.46 -7.06
N ARG A 306 4.23 13.62 -7.55
CA ARG A 306 4.75 14.32 -8.74
C ARG A 306 4.78 13.44 -9.99
N ILE A 307 3.83 12.52 -10.12
CA ILE A 307 3.67 11.72 -11.32
C ILE A 307 3.22 12.67 -12.43
N ARG A 308 4.05 12.86 -13.45
CA ARG A 308 3.69 13.66 -14.61
C ARG A 308 2.84 12.80 -15.55
N PRO A 309 1.68 13.29 -16.01
CA PRO A 309 0.98 12.62 -17.09
C PRO A 309 1.89 12.58 -18.32
N PRO A 310 1.84 11.50 -19.13
CA PRO A 310 2.61 11.44 -20.37
C PRO A 310 2.14 12.57 -21.29
N ASP A 311 3.09 13.30 -21.85
CA ASP A 311 2.81 14.34 -22.83
C ASP A 311 2.38 13.65 -24.13
N LEU A 312 1.07 13.64 -24.39
CA LEU A 312 0.54 13.20 -25.67
C LEU A 312 0.80 14.30 -26.70
N PRO A 313 1.37 13.99 -27.88
CA PRO A 313 1.55 14.99 -28.92
C PRO A 313 0.19 15.55 -29.35
N ASP A 314 0.15 16.85 -29.65
CA ASP A 314 -1.08 17.52 -30.07
C ASP A 314 -1.62 16.86 -31.36
N PRO A 315 -2.95 16.75 -31.55
CA PRO A 315 -3.51 16.19 -32.77
C PRO A 315 -3.05 16.98 -34.00
N GLY A 316 -2.32 16.33 -34.91
CA GLY A 316 -1.77 16.95 -36.12
C GLY A 316 -0.28 17.29 -36.06
N THR A 317 0.38 17.09 -34.93
CA THR A 317 1.85 17.04 -34.89
C THR A 317 2.32 15.71 -35.48
N GLU A 318 3.16 15.74 -36.52
CA GLU A 318 3.82 14.53 -37.01
C GLU A 318 4.64 13.94 -35.86
N VAL A 319 4.23 12.78 -35.37
CA VAL A 319 5.06 11.98 -34.49
C VAL A 319 6.26 11.61 -35.34
N ALA A 320 7.41 12.23 -35.07
CA ALA A 320 8.65 11.90 -35.75
C ALA A 320 8.81 10.38 -35.67
N PRO A 321 8.98 9.67 -36.81
CA PRO A 321 9.10 8.22 -36.83
C PRO A 321 10.14 7.73 -35.83
N ALA A 322 11.18 8.52 -35.53
CA ALA A 322 12.19 8.24 -34.51
C ALA A 322 11.65 7.77 -33.14
N THR A 323 10.45 8.15 -32.69
CA THR A 323 9.89 7.67 -31.40
C THR A 323 9.09 6.37 -31.52
N LEU A 324 8.60 6.05 -32.72
CA LEU A 324 7.97 4.75 -33.02
C LEU A 324 8.99 3.75 -33.55
N THR A 325 10.04 4.23 -34.19
CA THR A 325 11.11 3.43 -34.73
C THR A 325 12.16 3.11 -33.67
N ASP A 326 12.28 3.80 -32.54
CA ASP A 326 13.11 3.29 -31.41
C ASP A 326 12.62 1.94 -30.83
N ILE A 327 11.37 1.55 -31.12
CA ILE A 327 10.80 0.23 -30.77
C ILE A 327 11.04 -0.82 -31.87
N PHE A 328 11.36 -0.41 -33.10
CA PHE A 328 11.50 -1.30 -34.28
C PHE A 328 12.84 -1.18 -35.06
N ASP A 329 13.67 -0.16 -34.81
CA ASP A 329 14.95 0.18 -35.48
C ASP A 329 16.17 -0.29 -34.70
N ALA A 330 16.00 -0.88 -33.51
CA ALA A 330 17.08 -1.60 -32.82
C ALA A 330 17.67 -2.75 -33.66
N GLU A 331 17.07 -3.06 -34.82
CA GLU A 331 17.45 -4.19 -35.68
C GLU A 331 17.90 -3.79 -37.11
N ALA A 332 17.94 -2.50 -37.47
CA ALA A 332 18.12 -2.08 -38.88
C ALA A 332 19.34 -1.19 -39.23
N ALA A 333 20.14 -0.69 -38.28
CA ALA A 333 21.37 0.05 -38.61
C ALA A 333 22.58 -0.55 -37.86
N ARG A 334 23.46 -1.23 -38.61
CA ARG A 334 24.74 -1.76 -38.11
C ARG A 334 25.87 -0.79 -38.47
N ASP A 335 26.18 0.14 -37.58
CA ASP A 335 27.50 0.79 -37.48
C ASP A 335 28.04 0.58 -36.04
N VAL A 336 29.11 -0.20 -35.91
CA VAL A 336 29.34 -1.08 -34.75
C VAL A 336 30.00 -0.44 -33.52
N ASP A 337 30.47 0.81 -33.56
CA ASP A 337 31.27 1.38 -32.43
C ASP A 337 30.70 2.65 -31.76
N GLN A 338 29.77 3.39 -32.38
CA GLN A 338 29.17 4.60 -31.78
C GLN A 338 27.79 4.36 -31.14
N ASP A 339 27.10 3.29 -31.55
CA ASP A 339 25.73 2.98 -31.11
C ASP A 339 25.68 2.18 -29.79
N ALA A 340 26.76 1.49 -29.41
CA ALA A 340 26.80 0.76 -28.15
C ALA A 340 26.76 1.70 -26.93
N GLU A 341 27.47 2.83 -27.00
CA GLU A 341 27.44 3.86 -25.94
C GLU A 341 26.10 4.59 -25.90
N GLN A 342 25.51 4.95 -27.05
CA GLN A 342 24.20 5.60 -27.11
C GLN A 342 23.06 4.68 -26.68
N SER A 343 23.09 3.40 -27.06
CA SER A 343 22.10 2.40 -26.64
C SER A 343 22.23 2.09 -25.14
N ALA A 344 23.46 2.02 -24.62
CA ALA A 344 23.70 1.86 -23.18
C ALA A 344 23.22 3.08 -22.37
N ASP A 345 23.38 4.29 -22.89
CA ASP A 345 22.89 5.51 -22.26
C ASP A 345 21.36 5.65 -22.35
N ALA A 346 20.74 5.23 -23.45
CA ALA A 346 19.29 5.15 -23.60
C ALA A 346 18.68 4.13 -22.63
N GLU A 347 19.29 2.94 -22.53
CA GLU A 347 18.88 1.88 -21.60
C GLU A 347 19.10 2.30 -20.13
N ARG A 348 20.21 2.99 -19.81
CA ARG A 348 20.43 3.58 -18.47
C ARG A 348 19.40 4.65 -18.13
N ARG A 349 19.06 5.52 -19.07
CA ARG A 349 18.00 6.53 -18.90
C ARG A 349 16.64 5.88 -18.71
N ARG A 350 16.33 4.83 -19.47
CA ARG A 350 15.10 4.04 -19.35
C ARG A 350 15.01 3.37 -17.98
N ARG A 351 16.05 2.68 -17.53
CA ARG A 351 16.12 2.08 -16.18
C ARG A 351 16.01 3.14 -15.07
N GLN A 352 16.69 4.28 -15.19
CA GLN A 352 16.56 5.38 -14.23
C GLN A 352 15.13 5.96 -14.21
N HIS A 353 14.47 6.04 -15.36
CA HIS A 353 13.08 6.47 -15.48
C HIS A 353 12.12 5.46 -14.84
N GLU A 354 12.31 4.16 -15.09
CA GLU A 354 11.53 3.06 -14.51
C GLU A 354 11.67 3.00 -12.98
N ILE A 355 12.90 3.11 -12.44
CA ILE A 355 13.16 3.19 -11.00
C ILE A 355 12.50 4.44 -10.39
N GLY A 356 12.52 5.55 -11.13
CA GLY A 356 11.80 6.78 -10.78
C GLY A 356 10.30 6.55 -10.66
N ILE A 357 9.69 5.89 -11.64
CA ILE A 357 8.25 5.59 -11.68
C ILE A 357 7.85 4.68 -10.52
N GLU A 358 8.60 3.61 -10.23
CA GLU A 358 8.24 2.69 -9.13
C GLU A 358 8.25 3.42 -7.78
N SER A 359 9.29 4.23 -7.52
CA SER A 359 9.40 5.00 -6.27
C SER A 359 8.28 6.04 -6.13
N GLN A 360 7.89 6.71 -7.22
CA GLN A 360 6.77 7.65 -7.25
C GLN A 360 5.42 6.94 -7.06
N ALA A 361 5.22 5.79 -7.70
CA ALA A 361 4.02 4.98 -7.53
C ALA A 361 3.87 4.51 -6.08
N ARG A 362 4.96 4.03 -5.45
CA ARG A 362 4.98 3.64 -4.04
C ARG A 362 4.66 4.83 -3.12
N LEU A 363 5.20 6.01 -3.41
CA LEU A 363 4.88 7.24 -2.68
C LEU A 363 3.40 7.64 -2.85
N ALA A 364 2.83 7.53 -4.05
CA ALA A 364 1.42 7.81 -4.32
C ALA A 364 0.50 6.88 -3.51
N VAL A 365 0.75 5.57 -3.54
CA VAL A 365 -0.07 4.59 -2.81
C VAL A 365 0.05 4.77 -1.30
N THR A 366 1.25 5.00 -0.77
CA THR A 366 1.46 5.19 0.68
C THR A 366 0.91 6.53 1.18
N SER A 367 1.03 7.61 0.42
CA SER A 367 0.40 8.89 0.76
C SER A 367 -1.12 8.81 0.68
N LEU A 368 -1.68 8.11 -0.31
CA LEU A 368 -3.13 7.86 -0.41
C LEU A 368 -3.65 7.08 0.80
N ARG A 369 -2.92 6.06 1.29
CA ARG A 369 -3.27 5.36 2.53
C ARG A 369 -3.45 6.33 3.70
N GLY A 370 -2.47 7.20 3.91
CA GLY A 370 -2.53 8.20 4.99
C GLY A 370 -3.69 9.18 4.80
N LEU A 371 -3.90 9.65 3.58
CA LEU A 371 -4.96 10.59 3.23
C LEU A 371 -6.36 10.00 3.47
N ILE A 372 -6.60 8.75 3.08
CA ILE A 372 -7.88 8.07 3.32
C ILE A 372 -8.12 7.84 4.82
N VAL A 373 -7.11 7.44 5.59
CA VAL A 373 -7.21 7.29 7.05
C VAL A 373 -7.58 8.62 7.71
N ALA A 374 -6.93 9.71 7.30
CA ALA A 374 -7.21 11.06 7.82
C ALA A 374 -8.62 11.54 7.47
N ILE A 375 -9.00 11.45 6.19
CA ILE A 375 -10.31 11.93 5.72
C ILE A 375 -11.45 11.09 6.31
N SER A 376 -11.28 9.77 6.42
CA SER A 376 -12.26 8.89 7.06
C SER A 376 -12.47 9.26 8.53
N SER A 377 -11.38 9.47 9.27
CA SER A 377 -11.41 9.93 10.66
C SER A 377 -12.07 11.31 10.79
N LEU A 378 -11.73 12.25 9.90
CA LEU A 378 -12.32 13.59 9.87
C LEU A 378 -13.82 13.55 9.60
N LEU A 379 -14.27 12.79 8.60
CA LEU A 379 -15.69 12.59 8.30
C LEU A 379 -16.43 12.04 9.52
N ALA A 380 -15.89 10.98 10.15
CA ALA A 380 -16.51 10.36 11.30
C ALA A 380 -16.61 11.32 12.48
N VAL A 381 -15.51 11.95 12.88
CA VAL A 381 -15.45 12.86 14.03
C VAL A 381 -16.31 14.10 13.80
N ALA A 382 -16.23 14.75 12.63
CA ALA A 382 -17.03 15.93 12.34
C ALA A 382 -18.54 15.63 12.32
N THR A 383 -18.94 14.45 11.83
CA THR A 383 -20.34 14.03 11.82
C THR A 383 -20.85 13.72 13.23
N VAL A 384 -20.03 13.06 14.07
CA VAL A 384 -20.36 12.81 15.47
C VAL A 384 -20.46 14.12 16.26
N ILE A 385 -19.57 15.08 16.03
CA ILE A 385 -19.65 16.43 16.62
C ILE A 385 -20.93 17.14 16.17
N CYS A 386 -21.30 17.09 14.89
CA CYS A 386 -22.57 17.65 14.41
C CYS A 386 -23.75 17.08 15.21
N ALA A 387 -23.80 15.76 15.38
CA ALA A 387 -24.83 15.10 16.15
C ALA A 387 -24.81 15.50 17.62
N ALA A 388 -23.62 15.59 18.24
CA ALA A 388 -23.46 15.94 19.65
C ALA A 388 -23.92 17.38 19.97
N VAL A 389 -23.71 18.32 19.05
CA VAL A 389 -24.14 19.73 19.23
C VAL A 389 -25.65 19.91 19.05
N SER A 390 -26.32 19.04 18.29
CA SER A 390 -27.79 19.07 18.15
C SER A 390 -28.38 17.66 18.23
N PRO A 391 -28.41 17.06 19.44
CA PRO A 391 -28.81 15.67 19.60
C PRO A 391 -30.27 15.44 19.21
N GLY A 392 -30.52 14.37 18.46
CA GLY A 392 -31.87 13.97 18.02
C GLY A 392 -32.43 14.76 16.83
N GLY A 393 -31.67 15.68 16.25
CA GLY A 393 -32.09 16.39 15.04
C GLY A 393 -32.13 15.49 13.81
N ILE A 394 -33.22 15.58 13.03
CA ILE A 394 -33.43 14.75 11.82
C ILE A 394 -32.29 14.96 10.82
N ARG A 395 -31.86 16.20 10.61
CA ARG A 395 -30.76 16.54 9.70
C ARG A 395 -29.43 15.90 10.12
N GLU A 396 -29.10 15.87 11.41
CA GLU A 396 -27.88 15.24 11.93
C GLU A 396 -27.93 13.70 11.77
N ILE A 397 -29.10 13.09 11.99
CA ILE A 397 -29.30 11.64 11.78
C ILE A 397 -29.17 11.30 10.28
N VAL A 398 -29.77 12.09 9.40
CA VAL A 398 -29.67 11.90 7.93
C VAL A 398 -28.23 12.10 7.44
N MET A 399 -27.53 13.13 7.93
CA MET A 399 -26.10 13.33 7.67
C MET A 399 -25.27 12.11 8.10
N GLY A 400 -25.52 11.63 9.32
CA GLY A 400 -24.88 10.46 9.91
C GLY A 400 -25.02 9.19 9.09
N THR A 401 -26.26 8.86 8.75
CA THR A 401 -26.59 7.69 7.92
C THR A 401 -25.98 7.81 6.52
N ALA A 402 -26.00 9.00 5.91
CA ALA A 402 -25.40 9.23 4.62
C ALA A 402 -23.86 9.07 4.65
N VAL A 403 -23.18 9.66 5.64
CA VAL A 403 -21.72 9.54 5.79
C VAL A 403 -21.31 8.09 6.07
N ALA A 404 -21.98 7.39 6.99
CA ALA A 404 -21.72 5.98 7.26
C ALA A 404 -21.95 5.10 6.02
N GLY A 405 -23.00 5.38 5.24
CA GLY A 405 -23.28 4.72 3.98
C GLY A 405 -22.20 4.96 2.93
N ILE A 406 -21.77 6.21 2.74
CA ILE A 406 -20.69 6.57 1.80
C ILE A 406 -19.40 5.85 2.18
N LEU A 407 -18.98 5.93 3.44
CA LEU A 407 -17.74 5.28 3.90
C LEU A 407 -17.79 3.76 3.70
N SER A 408 -18.93 3.13 3.99
CA SER A 408 -19.13 1.69 3.78
C SER A 408 -19.08 1.31 2.29
N MET A 409 -19.76 2.06 1.42
CA MET A 409 -19.84 1.77 -0.02
C MET A 409 -18.53 2.09 -0.75
N ARG A 410 -17.87 3.21 -0.37
CA ARG A 410 -16.58 3.63 -0.93
C ARG A 410 -15.48 2.61 -0.69
N SER A 411 -15.54 1.83 0.38
CA SER A 411 -14.54 0.79 0.68
C SER A 411 -14.34 -0.19 -0.48
N ARG A 412 -15.37 -0.41 -1.32
CA ARG A 412 -15.34 -1.30 -2.49
C ARG A 412 -14.48 -0.79 -3.65
N TRP A 413 -14.28 0.53 -3.75
CA TRP A 413 -13.55 1.14 -4.86
C TRP A 413 -12.03 1.10 -4.67
N TYR A 414 -11.56 0.91 -3.44
CA TYR A 414 -10.13 0.89 -3.13
C TYR A 414 -9.62 -0.56 -3.08
N PRO A 415 -8.71 -0.97 -3.97
CA PRO A 415 -8.14 -2.32 -3.94
C PRO A 415 -7.22 -2.55 -2.74
N ASP A 416 -6.71 -1.48 -2.14
CA ASP A 416 -5.81 -1.55 -1.00
C ASP A 416 -6.54 -1.84 0.32
N ARG A 417 -6.10 -2.87 1.04
CA ARG A 417 -6.73 -3.36 2.28
C ARG A 417 -6.76 -2.29 3.37
N VAL A 418 -5.69 -1.52 3.52
CA VAL A 418 -5.57 -0.50 4.57
C VAL A 418 -6.59 0.62 4.34
N GLN A 419 -6.76 1.06 3.08
CA GLN A 419 -7.75 2.07 2.71
C GLN A 419 -9.18 1.58 2.93
N ALA A 420 -9.48 0.34 2.52
CA ALA A 420 -10.81 -0.26 2.72
C ALA A 420 -11.15 -0.40 4.21
N ILE A 421 -10.23 -0.93 5.03
CA ILE A 421 -10.42 -1.07 6.49
C ILE A 421 -10.60 0.30 7.15
N ALA A 422 -9.84 1.32 6.76
CA ALA A 422 -9.96 2.66 7.32
C ALA A 422 -11.32 3.31 7.06
N LEU A 423 -11.90 3.08 5.87
CA LEU A 423 -13.24 3.57 5.52
C LEU A 423 -14.33 2.84 6.32
N ILE A 424 -14.24 1.51 6.42
CA ILE A 424 -15.17 0.71 7.23
C ILE A 424 -15.07 1.08 8.72
N ALA A 425 -13.87 1.25 9.25
CA ALA A 425 -13.65 1.69 10.62
C ALA A 425 -14.27 3.08 10.86
N GLY A 426 -14.09 4.02 9.92
CA GLY A 426 -14.74 5.33 9.99
C GLY A 426 -16.27 5.24 9.98
N ALA A 427 -16.85 4.34 9.18
CA ALA A 427 -18.29 4.10 9.19
C ALA A 427 -18.77 3.58 10.55
N VAL A 428 -18.04 2.62 11.15
CA VAL A 428 -18.35 2.09 12.48
C VAL A 428 -18.26 3.17 13.56
N ILE A 429 -17.19 3.98 13.55
CA ILE A 429 -17.03 5.10 14.48
C ILE A 429 -18.19 6.09 14.33
N THR A 430 -18.61 6.39 13.10
CA THR A 430 -19.75 7.28 12.82
C THR A 430 -21.05 6.72 13.39
N VAL A 431 -21.36 5.45 13.12
CA VAL A 431 -22.58 4.79 13.59
C VAL A 431 -22.62 4.71 15.12
N LEU A 432 -21.54 4.23 15.74
CA LEU A 432 -21.45 4.10 17.20
C LEU A 432 -21.45 5.47 17.91
N GLY A 433 -20.75 6.46 17.36
CA GLY A 433 -20.71 7.80 17.92
C GLY A 433 -22.08 8.48 17.90
N ILE A 434 -22.80 8.39 16.77
CA ILE A 434 -24.17 8.94 16.66
C ILE A 434 -25.14 8.18 17.57
N ALA A 435 -25.03 6.84 17.62
CA ALA A 435 -25.85 6.04 18.52
C ALA A 435 -25.62 6.42 19.99
N GLY A 436 -24.36 6.61 20.40
CA GLY A 436 -24.01 7.08 21.75
C GLY A 436 -24.62 8.44 22.07
N VAL A 437 -24.53 9.39 21.13
CA VAL A 437 -25.17 10.72 21.26
C VAL A 437 -26.69 10.59 21.42
N LEU A 438 -27.35 9.78 20.58
CA LEU A 438 -28.80 9.59 20.62
C LEU A 438 -29.26 8.90 21.91
N VAL A 439 -28.52 7.90 22.39
CA VAL A 439 -28.82 7.21 23.66
C VAL A 439 -28.70 8.18 24.83
N GLY A 440 -27.69 9.05 24.84
CA GLY A 440 -27.54 10.09 25.85
C GLY A 440 -28.65 11.14 25.81
N ALA A 441 -29.15 11.47 24.61
CA ALA A 441 -30.15 12.52 24.41
C ALA A 441 -31.59 12.06 24.66
N TYR A 442 -31.94 10.81 24.32
CA TYR A 442 -33.30 10.32 24.50
C TYR A 442 -33.62 10.09 25.98
N GLY A 443 -34.78 10.58 26.43
CA GLY A 443 -35.21 10.47 27.82
C GLY A 443 -35.93 9.15 28.15
N THR A 444 -36.52 8.48 27.16
CA THR A 444 -37.30 7.26 27.40
C THR A 444 -36.45 5.99 27.24
N PRO A 445 -36.56 5.00 28.14
CA PRO A 445 -35.83 3.73 28.01
C PRO A 445 -36.11 3.02 26.68
N PHE A 446 -37.36 3.09 26.20
CA PHE A 446 -37.77 2.51 24.93
C PHE A 446 -37.01 3.10 23.73
N ALA A 447 -36.87 4.43 23.66
CA ALA A 447 -36.13 5.08 22.57
C ALA A 447 -34.63 4.72 22.61
N ARG A 448 -34.01 4.69 23.80
CA ARG A 448 -32.61 4.25 23.96
C ARG A 448 -32.41 2.80 23.49
N LEU A 449 -33.29 1.89 23.91
CA LEU A 449 -33.23 0.48 23.52
C LEU A 449 -33.44 0.32 22.01
N SER A 450 -34.32 1.11 21.39
CA SER A 450 -34.53 1.08 19.94
C SER A 450 -33.26 1.45 19.15
N VAL A 451 -32.49 2.46 19.60
CA VAL A 451 -31.21 2.83 18.98
C VAL A 451 -30.21 1.69 19.08
N VAL A 452 -30.07 1.09 20.26
CA VAL A 452 -29.15 -0.05 20.49
C VAL A 452 -29.54 -1.24 19.61
N LEU A 453 -30.83 -1.55 19.51
CA LEU A 453 -31.33 -2.65 18.68
C LEU A 453 -31.07 -2.41 17.19
N ILE A 454 -31.25 -1.19 16.69
CA ILE A 454 -30.95 -0.82 15.31
C ILE A 454 -29.45 -1.00 15.02
N VAL A 455 -28.58 -0.53 15.91
CA VAL A 455 -27.12 -0.71 15.77
C VAL A 455 -26.74 -2.19 15.78
N ALA A 456 -27.32 -2.99 16.68
CA ALA A 456 -27.11 -4.42 16.73
C ALA A 456 -27.54 -5.11 15.42
N LEU A 457 -28.68 -4.72 14.85
CA LEU A 457 -29.15 -5.23 13.57
C LEU A 457 -28.19 -4.88 12.43
N ILE A 458 -27.71 -3.63 12.37
CA ILE A 458 -26.71 -3.21 11.37
C ILE A 458 -25.42 -4.03 11.50
N ALA A 459 -24.94 -4.26 12.73
CA ALA A 459 -23.75 -5.08 12.98
C ALA A 459 -23.95 -6.54 12.54
N CYS A 460 -25.10 -7.15 12.88
CA CYS A 460 -25.45 -8.49 12.41
C CYS A 460 -25.54 -8.57 10.89
N ALA A 461 -26.19 -7.59 10.24
CA ALA A 461 -26.28 -7.52 8.79
C ALA A 461 -24.90 -7.38 8.13
N GLY A 462 -24.02 -6.55 8.70
CA GLY A 462 -22.63 -6.40 8.27
C GLY A 462 -21.82 -7.70 8.37
N CYS A 463 -21.97 -8.43 9.47
CA CYS A 463 -21.35 -9.74 9.67
C CYS A 463 -21.84 -10.76 8.62
N VAL A 464 -23.15 -10.86 8.41
CA VAL A 464 -23.74 -11.75 7.39
C VAL A 464 -23.26 -11.36 5.98
N ALA A 465 -23.16 -10.06 5.68
CA ALA A 465 -22.65 -9.58 4.42
C ALA A 465 -21.18 -9.95 4.22
N ALA A 466 -20.34 -9.76 5.24
CA ALA A 466 -18.91 -10.11 5.20
C ALA A 466 -18.69 -11.60 4.92
N LEU A 467 -19.53 -12.49 5.45
CA LEU A 467 -19.44 -13.93 5.23
C LEU A 467 -19.97 -14.36 3.84
N ARG A 468 -20.97 -13.66 3.29
CA ARG A 468 -21.68 -14.10 2.07
C ARG A 468 -21.23 -13.43 0.77
N LEU A 469 -20.64 -12.24 0.84
CA LEU A 469 -20.30 -11.44 -0.36
C LEU A 469 -18.98 -11.80 -1.06
N PRO A 470 -17.87 -12.16 -0.38
CA PRO A 470 -16.59 -12.43 -1.05
C PRO A 470 -16.64 -13.47 -2.19
N PRO A 471 -17.38 -14.59 -2.08
CA PRO A 471 -17.43 -15.58 -3.16
C PRO A 471 -18.45 -15.23 -4.26
N LYS A 472 -19.30 -14.21 -4.08
CA LYS A 472 -20.40 -13.91 -5.01
C LYS A 472 -20.00 -12.84 -6.02
N ARG A 473 -20.06 -13.19 -7.31
CA ARG A 473 -20.01 -12.22 -8.40
C ARG A 473 -21.34 -11.46 -8.46
N LEU A 474 -21.31 -10.16 -8.15
CA LEU A 474 -22.49 -9.30 -8.24
C LEU A 474 -22.92 -9.14 -9.71
N THR A 475 -24.22 -9.19 -9.98
CA THR A 475 -24.73 -8.91 -11.33
C THR A 475 -24.44 -7.45 -11.72
N PRO A 476 -24.29 -7.14 -13.02
CA PRO A 476 -24.08 -5.77 -13.48
C PRO A 476 -25.17 -4.79 -13.01
N VAL A 477 -26.43 -5.25 -12.97
CA VAL A 477 -27.57 -4.45 -12.51
C VAL A 477 -27.45 -4.12 -11.02
N THR A 478 -27.16 -5.11 -10.18
CA THR A 478 -26.97 -4.89 -8.74
C THR A 478 -25.82 -3.93 -8.46
N ARG A 479 -24.70 -4.06 -9.20
CA ARG A 479 -23.57 -3.13 -9.09
C ARG A 479 -24.01 -1.71 -9.44
N ARG A 480 -24.75 -1.52 -10.53
CA ARG A 480 -25.22 -0.21 -10.97
C ARG A 480 -26.20 0.43 -9.96
N VAL A 481 -27.07 -0.35 -9.35
CA VAL A 481 -27.98 0.14 -8.29
C VAL A 481 -27.19 0.62 -7.07
N ILE A 482 -26.16 -0.14 -6.64
CA ILE A 482 -25.27 0.27 -5.55
C ILE A 482 -24.56 1.59 -5.91
N ASP A 483 -24.02 1.71 -7.12
CA ASP A 483 -23.35 2.95 -7.55
C ASP A 483 -24.33 4.14 -7.55
N LEU A 484 -25.58 3.95 -7.95
CA LEU A 484 -26.61 5.01 -7.96
C LEU A 484 -27.00 5.44 -6.54
N VAL A 485 -27.12 4.49 -5.60
CA VAL A 485 -27.34 4.80 -4.19
C VAL A 485 -26.15 5.56 -3.61
N GLU A 486 -24.92 5.15 -3.94
CA GLU A 486 -23.71 5.86 -3.50
C GLU A 486 -23.72 7.32 -4.00
N TYR A 487 -24.03 7.55 -5.28
CA TYR A 487 -24.13 8.90 -5.83
C TYR A 487 -25.25 9.73 -5.18
N ALA A 488 -26.40 9.12 -4.87
CA ALA A 488 -27.46 9.79 -4.14
C ALA A 488 -27.00 10.23 -2.75
N LEU A 489 -26.27 9.38 -2.01
CA LEU A 489 -25.72 9.74 -0.69
C LEU A 489 -24.69 10.87 -0.80
N ILE A 490 -23.80 10.80 -1.79
CA ILE A 490 -22.81 11.86 -2.08
C ILE A 490 -23.50 13.20 -2.37
N LEU A 491 -24.67 13.20 -3.03
CA LEU A 491 -25.46 14.40 -3.31
C LEU A 491 -26.19 14.93 -2.06
N VAL A 492 -26.73 14.05 -1.23
CA VAL A 492 -27.47 14.41 -0.01
C VAL A 492 -26.56 15.10 1.01
N VAL A 493 -25.30 14.66 1.13
CA VAL A 493 -24.35 15.19 2.13
C VAL A 493 -24.16 16.71 2.02
N PRO A 494 -23.80 17.31 0.86
CA PRO A 494 -23.71 18.76 0.71
C PRO A 494 -25.01 19.50 1.04
N VAL A 495 -26.15 18.96 0.60
CA VAL A 495 -27.46 19.59 0.83
C VAL A 495 -27.73 19.69 2.33
N ILE A 496 -27.54 18.60 3.07
CA ILE A 496 -27.73 18.56 4.51
C ILE A 496 -26.66 19.35 5.24
N ALA A 497 -25.40 19.31 4.80
CA ALA A 497 -24.31 20.10 5.39
C ALA A 497 -24.60 21.60 5.33
N PHE A 498 -25.03 22.13 4.17
CA PHE A 498 -25.39 23.54 4.03
C PHE A 498 -26.64 23.92 4.84
N TRP A 499 -27.58 22.99 5.02
CA TRP A 499 -28.68 23.17 5.95
C TRP A 499 -28.18 23.23 7.39
N ILE A 500 -27.21 22.38 7.75
CA ILE A 500 -26.61 22.36 9.09
C ILE A 500 -25.86 23.67 9.37
N MET A 501 -25.14 24.19 8.37
CA MET A 501 -24.45 25.48 8.41
C MET A 501 -25.40 26.69 8.52
N GLY A 502 -26.68 26.53 8.20
CA GLY A 502 -27.64 27.63 8.21
C GLY A 502 -27.56 28.53 6.96
N ILE A 503 -26.95 28.05 5.87
CA ILE A 503 -26.84 28.82 4.62
C ILE A 503 -28.22 29.08 4.02
N TYR A 504 -29.10 28.08 3.98
CA TYR A 504 -30.46 28.27 3.46
C TYR A 504 -31.29 29.25 4.28
N THR A 505 -31.11 29.25 5.61
CA THR A 505 -31.78 30.21 6.49
C THR A 505 -31.24 31.63 6.28
N ALA A 506 -29.93 31.79 6.09
CA ALA A 506 -29.33 33.08 5.76
C ALA A 506 -29.82 33.60 4.40
N MET A 507 -29.84 32.76 3.36
CA MET A 507 -30.32 33.11 2.02
C MET A 507 -31.80 33.49 1.99
N ARG A 508 -32.64 32.94 2.87
CA ARG A 508 -34.05 33.32 2.98
C ARG A 508 -34.26 34.67 3.66
N GLY A 509 -33.29 35.13 4.45
CA GLY A 509 -33.34 36.39 5.18
C GLY A 509 -32.72 37.58 4.44
N LEU A 510 -32.03 37.34 3.31
CA LEU A 510 -31.61 38.33 2.32
C LEU A 510 -32.77 38.61 1.36
#